data_AF-D5E9Y8-F1
#
_entry.id   AF-D5E9Y8-F1
#
_cell.length_a   1.000
_cell.length_b   1.000
_cell.length_c   1.000
_cell.angle_alpha   90.00
_cell.angle_beta   90.00
_cell.angle_gamma   90.00
#
_symmetry.space_group_name_H-M   'P 1'
#
loop_
_entity.id
_entity.type
_entity.pdbx_description
1 polymer ?
#
loop_
_entity_poly.entity_id
_entity_poly.type
_entity_poly.pdbx_seq_one_letter_code
_entity_poly.pdbx_strand_id
1 'polypeptide(L)'
;MNDSNNNLNSTSIPLWKFILLSLITFGIYEIYWMYKQWKFLKLKDDLNISPFWRSILAIIFLHELLERIATLADNVGYEKASSTKMNTFRFVFWFLTASINKFQIPLPFGLITYLHFLALINAVQSINFYWKINDTF
;
A
#
# COMPACT_ATOMS: atom_id res chain seq x y z
N MET A 1 7.34 -12.68 -26.12
CA MET A 1 6.38 -11.57 -25.91
C MET A 1 5.01 -12.13 -25.45
N ASN A 2 4.99 -13.08 -24.49
CA ASN A 2 3.71 -13.69 -24.03
C ASN A 2 3.69 -14.15 -22.55
N ASP A 3 4.71 -13.83 -21.73
CA ASP A 3 4.78 -14.31 -20.32
C ASP A 3 4.49 -13.22 -19.29
N SER A 4 4.35 -11.95 -19.70
CA SER A 4 3.99 -10.86 -18.78
C SER A 4 2.50 -10.83 -18.43
N ASN A 5 1.65 -11.37 -19.31
CA ASN A 5 0.20 -11.21 -19.24
C ASN A 5 -0.48 -12.28 -18.37
N ASN A 6 0.14 -13.45 -18.19
CA ASN A 6 -0.40 -14.54 -17.35
C ASN A 6 -0.10 -14.38 -15.85
N ASN A 7 0.67 -13.36 -15.49
CA ASN A 7 1.09 -13.10 -14.10
C ASN A 7 0.24 -12.01 -13.43
N LEU A 8 -0.66 -11.37 -14.19
CA LEU A 8 -1.48 -10.24 -13.75
C LEU A 8 -2.87 -10.71 -13.25
N ASN A 9 -3.20 -11.98 -13.47
CA ASN A 9 -4.49 -12.62 -13.23
C ASN A 9 -4.74 -12.91 -11.72
N SER A 10 -3.79 -12.57 -10.84
CA SER A 10 -3.81 -12.86 -9.40
C SER A 10 -3.45 -11.61 -8.56
N THR A 11 -3.91 -10.44 -9.00
CA THR A 11 -3.56 -9.16 -8.38
C THR A 11 -4.49 -8.72 -7.26
N SER A 12 -5.74 -9.21 -7.23
CA SER A 12 -6.68 -8.97 -6.14
C SER A 12 -6.34 -9.80 -4.91
N ILE A 13 -5.82 -9.15 -3.87
CA ILE A 13 -5.48 -9.78 -2.60
C ILE A 13 -6.55 -9.41 -1.58
N PRO A 14 -7.29 -10.37 -1.00
CA PRO A 14 -8.29 -10.04 0.00
C PRO A 14 -7.63 -9.39 1.24
N LEU A 15 -8.30 -8.37 1.78
CA LEU A 15 -7.82 -7.56 2.91
C LEU A 15 -7.36 -8.37 4.11
N TRP A 16 -8.12 -9.41 4.47
CA TRP A 16 -7.80 -10.25 5.62
C TRP A 16 -6.46 -10.98 5.44
N LYS A 17 -6.12 -11.41 4.21
CA LYS A 17 -4.80 -11.97 3.90
C LYS A 17 -3.72 -10.92 4.02
N PHE A 18 -3.96 -9.70 3.52
CA PHE A 18 -2.99 -8.60 3.65
C PHE A 18 -2.67 -8.29 5.12
N ILE A 19 -3.71 -8.19 5.97
CA ILE A 19 -3.57 -7.93 7.40
C ILE A 19 -2.81 -9.07 8.09
N LEU A 20 -3.21 -10.31 7.83
CA LEU A 20 -2.58 -11.48 8.45
C LEU A 20 -1.11 -11.63 8.05
N LEU A 21 -0.79 -11.41 6.77
CA LEU A 21 0.60 -11.45 6.30
C LEU A 21 1.42 -10.26 6.83
N SER A 22 0.87 -9.05 6.92
CA SER A 22 1.58 -7.92 7.55
C SER A 22 1.87 -8.19 9.03
N LEU A 23 0.90 -8.77 9.76
CA LEU A 23 1.07 -9.11 11.18
C LEU A 23 2.15 -10.18 11.40
N ILE A 24 2.13 -11.26 10.61
CA ILE A 24 3.10 -12.37 10.75
C ILE A 24 4.51 -11.94 10.35
N THR A 25 4.63 -11.04 9.37
CA THR A 25 5.92 -10.60 8.83
C THR A 25 6.41 -9.29 9.45
N PHE A 26 5.71 -8.76 10.46
CA PHE A 26 6.04 -7.47 11.09
C PHE A 26 6.24 -6.32 10.09
N GLY A 27 5.38 -6.23 9.07
CA GLY A 27 5.43 -5.18 8.06
C GLY A 27 6.37 -5.43 6.87
N ILE A 28 7.17 -6.51 6.85
CA ILE A 28 7.99 -6.88 5.68
C ILE A 28 7.11 -7.14 4.45
N TYR A 29 5.93 -7.74 4.66
CA TYR A 29 4.96 -7.94 3.59
C TYR A 29 4.45 -6.64 2.96
N GLU A 30 4.41 -5.52 3.71
CA GLU A 30 4.02 -4.22 3.17
C GLU A 30 5.01 -3.75 2.10
N ILE A 31 6.31 -3.93 2.35
CA ILE A 31 7.38 -3.63 1.39
C ILE A 31 7.22 -4.47 0.13
N TYR A 32 6.94 -5.76 0.28
CA TYR A 32 6.67 -6.65 -0.85
C TYR A 32 5.41 -6.23 -1.63
N TRP A 33 4.34 -5.87 -0.92
CA TRP A 33 3.11 -5.40 -1.55
C TRP A 33 3.34 -4.09 -2.32
N MET A 34 4.09 -3.14 -1.76
CA MET A 34 4.48 -1.89 -2.43
C MET A 34 5.28 -2.16 -3.70
N TYR A 35 6.19 -3.13 -3.68
CA TYR A 35 6.92 -3.57 -4.88
C TYR A 35 5.96 -4.03 -5.98
N LYS A 36 4.98 -4.85 -5.62
CA LYS A 36 3.97 -5.33 -6.57
C LYS A 36 3.17 -4.16 -7.16
N GLN A 37 2.78 -3.18 -6.34
CA GLN A 37 2.04 -2.01 -6.82
C GLN A 37 2.89 -1.12 -7.74
N TRP A 38 4.15 -0.85 -7.39
CA TRP A 38 5.06 -0.10 -8.24
C TRP A 38 5.34 -0.79 -9.57
N LYS A 39 5.46 -2.13 -9.56
CA LYS A 39 5.61 -2.92 -10.78
C LYS A 39 4.36 -2.81 -11.66
N PHE A 40 3.18 -2.85 -11.08
CA PHE A 40 1.92 -2.66 -11.80
C PHE A 40 1.82 -1.25 -12.42
N LEU A 41 2.05 -0.19 -11.64
CA LEU A 41 2.03 1.19 -12.14
C LEU A 41 3.07 1.42 -13.23
N LYS A 42 4.26 0.82 -13.11
CA LYS A 42 5.28 0.86 -14.15
C LYS A 42 4.78 0.29 -15.47
N LEU A 43 4.09 -0.85 -15.44
CA LEU A 43 3.57 -1.50 -16.65
C LEU A 43 2.38 -0.72 -17.23
N LYS A 44 1.55 -0.13 -16.37
CA LYS A 44 0.35 0.61 -16.79
C LYS A 44 0.69 1.98 -17.39
N ASP A 45 1.56 2.74 -16.73
CA ASP A 45 1.86 4.14 -17.05
C ASP A 45 3.21 4.29 -17.83
N ASP A 46 3.80 3.17 -18.28
CA ASP A 46 5.12 3.09 -18.94
C ASP A 46 6.24 3.89 -18.24
N LEU A 47 6.23 3.86 -16.91
CA LEU A 47 7.15 4.67 -16.11
C LEU A 47 8.56 4.08 -16.15
N ASN A 48 9.56 4.88 -16.54
CA ASN A 48 10.97 4.50 -16.45
C ASN A 48 11.51 4.57 -15.01
N ILE A 49 10.90 3.80 -14.10
CA ILE A 49 11.23 3.76 -12.67
C ILE A 49 11.71 2.36 -12.26
N SER A 50 12.50 2.29 -11.19
CA SER A 50 12.86 1.02 -10.56
C SER A 50 11.92 0.73 -9.39
N PRO A 51 11.02 -0.27 -9.50
CA PRO A 51 10.08 -0.61 -8.43
C PRO A 51 10.79 -1.17 -7.19
N PHE A 52 11.97 -1.77 -7.35
CA PHE A 52 12.77 -2.31 -6.25
C PHE A 52 13.25 -1.20 -5.30
N TRP A 53 13.94 -0.19 -5.84
CA TRP A 53 14.46 0.92 -5.04
C TRP A 53 13.35 1.75 -4.39
N ARG A 54 12.21 1.93 -5.07
CA ARG A 54 11.05 2.62 -4.50
C ARG A 54 10.38 1.86 -3.37
N SER A 55 10.52 0.53 -3.33
CA SER A 55 10.00 -0.30 -2.24
C SER A 55 10.93 -0.33 -1.04
N ILE A 56 12.25 -0.34 -1.27
CA ILE A 56 13.23 -0.18 -0.19
C ILE A 56 13.10 1.21 0.45
N LEU A 57 12.92 2.25 -0.38
CA LEU A 57 12.63 3.61 0.05
C LEU A 57 11.12 3.85 0.25
N ALA A 58 10.40 2.81 0.66
CA ALA A 58 8.95 2.82 0.84
C ALA A 58 8.47 4.05 1.61
N ILE A 59 9.15 4.43 2.69
CA ILE A 59 8.70 5.55 3.54
C ILE A 59 8.62 6.90 2.80
N ILE A 60 9.47 7.11 1.78
CA ILE A 60 9.49 8.33 0.96
C ILE A 60 8.47 8.22 -0.17
N PHE A 61 8.46 7.06 -0.85
CA PHE A 61 7.63 6.84 -2.03
C PHE A 61 6.21 6.39 -1.70
N LEU A 62 5.89 6.12 -0.44
CA LEU A 62 4.56 5.69 0.00
C LEU A 62 3.51 6.74 -0.36
N HIS A 63 3.82 8.02 -0.15
CA HIS A 63 2.92 9.11 -0.53
C HIS A 63 2.60 9.09 -2.02
N GLU A 64 3.63 9.03 -2.87
CA GLU A 64 3.47 8.99 -4.33
C GLU A 64 2.67 7.75 -4.76
N LEU A 65 2.93 6.60 -4.15
CA LEU A 65 2.23 5.36 -4.45
C LEU A 65 0.73 5.48 -4.13
N LEU A 66 0.42 5.95 -2.92
CA LEU A 66 -0.94 6.10 -2.44
C LEU A 66 -1.72 7.15 -3.24
N GLU A 67 -1.06 8.23 -3.65
CA GLU A 67 -1.65 9.20 -4.54
C GLU A 67 -2.00 8.60 -5.90
N ARG A 68 -1.09 7.86 -6.53
CA ARG A 68 -1.36 7.19 -7.80
C ARG A 68 -2.52 6.21 -7.67
N ILE A 69 -2.52 5.38 -6.62
CA ILE A 69 -3.63 4.43 -6.37
C ILE A 69 -4.95 5.17 -6.14
N ALA A 70 -4.93 6.28 -5.40
CA ALA A 70 -6.12 7.11 -5.20
C ALA A 70 -6.62 7.69 -6.52
N THR A 71 -5.75 8.26 -7.36
CA THR A 71 -6.13 8.78 -8.68
C THR A 71 -6.68 7.67 -9.58
N LEU A 72 -6.11 6.46 -9.53
CA LEU A 72 -6.65 5.31 -10.26
C LEU A 72 -8.06 4.94 -9.80
N ALA A 73 -8.30 4.98 -8.49
CA ALA A 73 -9.59 4.67 -7.89
C ALA A 73 -10.63 5.78 -8.17
N ASP A 74 -10.20 7.05 -8.15
CA ASP A 74 -11.03 8.21 -8.49
C ASP A 74 -11.49 8.18 -9.96
N ASN A 75 -10.58 7.80 -10.87
CA ASN A 75 -10.89 7.61 -12.29
C ASN A 75 -11.95 6.51 -12.55
N VAL A 76 -12.15 5.58 -11.61
CA VAL A 76 -13.21 4.55 -11.67
C VAL A 76 -14.39 4.87 -10.75
N GLY A 77 -14.47 6.09 -10.22
CA GLY A 77 -15.60 6.57 -9.41
C GLY A 77 -15.60 6.11 -7.94
N TYR A 78 -14.44 5.75 -7.39
CA TYR A 78 -14.34 5.29 -6.00
C TYR A 78 -14.20 6.47 -5.01
N GLU A 79 -15.31 6.90 -4.40
CA GLU A 79 -15.37 8.07 -3.51
C GLU A 79 -14.39 8.03 -2.31
N LYS A 80 -14.00 6.83 -1.85
CA LYS A 80 -13.04 6.66 -0.73
C LYS A 80 -11.57 6.86 -1.12
N ALA A 81 -11.28 7.14 -2.39
CA ALA A 81 -9.94 7.42 -2.88
C ALA A 81 -9.27 8.60 -2.15
N SER A 82 -10.02 9.69 -1.90
CA SER A 82 -9.55 10.87 -1.18
C SER A 82 -9.16 10.57 0.27
N SER A 83 -9.89 9.67 0.94
CA SER A 83 -9.56 9.20 2.30
C SER A 83 -8.24 8.43 2.38
N THR A 84 -7.74 7.91 1.25
CA THR A 84 -6.44 7.24 1.18
C THR A 84 -5.29 8.23 1.33
N LYS A 85 -5.39 9.44 0.73
CA LYS A 85 -4.38 10.51 0.88
C LYS A 85 -4.25 11.01 2.32
N MET A 86 -5.39 11.17 3.01
CA MET A 86 -5.46 11.62 4.41
C MET A 86 -4.84 10.61 5.40
N ASN A 87 -5.02 9.31 5.14
CA ASN A 87 -4.48 8.25 6.00
C ASN A 87 -2.95 8.13 5.91
N THR A 88 -2.33 8.49 4.77
CA THR A 88 -0.87 8.57 4.62
C THR A 88 -0.27 9.60 5.58
N PHE A 89 -0.88 10.78 5.65
CA PHE A 89 -0.41 11.85 6.52
C PHE A 89 -0.51 11.46 8.01
N ARG A 90 -1.62 10.80 8.39
CA ARG A 90 -1.80 10.23 9.73
C ARG A 90 -0.74 9.18 10.06
N PHE A 91 -0.39 8.33 9.10
CA PHE A 91 0.62 7.29 9.27
C PHE A 91 2.02 7.87 9.52
N VAL A 92 2.46 8.80 8.66
CA VAL A 92 3.80 9.41 8.75
C VAL A 92 3.92 10.21 10.05
N PHE A 93 2.89 10.99 10.38
CA PHE A 93 2.82 11.77 11.62
C PHE A 93 2.87 10.87 12.87
N TRP A 94 2.15 9.75 12.85
CA TRP A 94 2.12 8.82 13.96
C TRP A 94 3.42 8.00 14.10
N PHE A 95 4.07 7.60 13.00
CA PHE A 95 5.39 6.95 13.02
C PHE A 95 6.48 7.87 13.59
N LEU A 96 6.46 9.16 13.21
CA LEU A 96 7.38 10.18 13.72
C LEU A 96 7.20 10.41 15.23
N THR A 97 5.96 10.58 15.68
CA THR A 97 5.65 10.83 17.11
C THR A 97 5.90 9.61 17.99
N ALA A 98 5.68 8.39 17.48
CA ALA A 98 6.01 7.14 18.18
C ALA A 98 7.52 6.92 18.31
N SER A 99 8.33 7.37 17.34
CA SER A 99 9.80 7.21 17.36
C SER A 99 10.49 8.12 18.35
N ILE A 100 9.96 9.32 18.59
CA ILE A 100 10.52 10.31 19.53
C ILE A 100 10.22 9.93 20.99
N ASN A 101 9.08 9.29 21.25
CA ASN A 101 8.63 8.96 22.61
C ASN A 101 9.06 7.58 23.12
N LYS A 102 9.96 6.86 22.43
CA LYS A 102 10.32 5.47 22.78
C LYS A 102 10.96 5.28 24.17
N PHE A 103 11.39 6.34 24.84
CA PHE A 103 12.14 6.26 26.10
C PHE A 103 11.27 5.98 27.35
N GLN A 104 9.94 6.11 27.28
CA GLN A 104 9.05 5.97 28.45
C GLN A 104 7.73 5.21 28.17
N ILE A 105 7.55 4.63 26.99
CA ILE A 105 6.29 3.96 26.63
C ILE A 105 6.26 2.56 27.27
N PRO A 106 5.27 2.26 28.15
CA PRO A 106 5.08 0.91 28.68
C PRO A 106 4.84 -0.10 27.55
N LEU A 107 5.41 -1.31 27.67
CA LEU A 107 5.32 -2.40 26.67
C LEU A 107 3.95 -2.60 25.97
N PRO A 108 2.77 -2.44 26.63
CA PRO A 108 1.47 -2.60 25.99
C PRO A 108 1.19 -1.64 24.83
N PHE A 109 1.68 -0.39 24.91
CA PHE A 109 1.42 0.64 23.89
C PHE A 109 2.43 0.58 22.73
N GLY A 110 3.60 -0.05 22.95
CA GLY A 110 4.59 -0.29 21.89
C GLY A 110 4.08 -1.21 20.80
N LEU A 111 3.19 -2.17 21.11
CA LEU A 111 2.57 -3.04 20.11
C LEU A 111 1.67 -2.30 19.14
N ILE A 112 1.04 -1.20 19.60
CA ILE A 112 0.20 -0.37 18.75
C ILE A 112 1.05 0.12 17.59
N THR A 113 2.30 0.56 17.82
CA THR A 113 3.31 0.98 16.82
C THR A 113 3.62 -0.03 15.73
N TYR A 114 3.07 -1.23 15.75
CA TYR A 114 3.16 -2.20 14.64
C TYR A 114 1.89 -2.23 13.77
N LEU A 115 0.79 -1.57 14.15
CA LEU A 115 -0.46 -1.46 13.37
C LEU A 115 -0.40 -0.38 12.28
N HIS A 116 0.77 -0.23 11.69
CA HIS A 116 1.02 0.67 10.57
C HIS A 116 0.20 0.26 9.32
N PHE A 117 0.00 -1.04 9.09
CA PHE A 117 -0.80 -1.57 7.98
C PHE A 117 -2.23 -1.01 7.89
N LEU A 118 -2.81 -0.46 8.97
CA LEU A 118 -4.15 0.11 8.96
C LEU A 118 -4.30 1.27 7.96
N ALA A 119 -3.24 2.06 7.74
CA ALA A 119 -3.27 3.12 6.74
C ALA A 119 -3.34 2.57 5.30
N LEU A 120 -2.74 1.39 5.07
CA LEU A 120 -2.71 0.72 3.78
C LEU A 120 -4.04 0.01 3.45
N ILE A 121 -4.92 -0.25 4.43
CA ILE A 121 -6.23 -0.89 4.21
C ILE A 121 -7.05 -0.16 3.14
N ASN A 122 -7.12 1.18 3.22
CA ASN A 122 -7.88 1.98 2.25
C ASN A 122 -7.26 1.90 0.85
N ALA A 123 -5.93 1.83 0.77
CA ALA A 123 -5.21 1.67 -0.49
C ALA A 123 -5.45 0.28 -1.11
N VAL A 124 -5.42 -0.76 -0.28
CA VAL A 124 -5.72 -2.14 -0.69
C VAL A 124 -7.18 -2.26 -1.14
N GLN A 125 -8.11 -1.58 -0.46
CA GLN A 125 -9.52 -1.50 -0.90
C GLN A 125 -9.66 -0.81 -2.25
N SER A 126 -8.99 0.32 -2.42
CA SER A 126 -9.03 1.13 -3.64
C SER A 126 -8.50 0.34 -4.84
N ILE A 127 -7.35 -0.33 -4.70
CA ILE A 127 -6.79 -1.13 -5.78
C ILE A 127 -7.65 -2.37 -6.06
N ASN A 128 -8.16 -3.05 -5.03
CA ASN A 128 -9.03 -4.22 -5.21
C ASN A 128 -10.34 -3.85 -5.92
N PHE A 129 -10.89 -2.67 -5.64
CA PHE A 129 -12.05 -2.15 -6.34
C PHE A 129 -11.77 -1.88 -7.81
N TYR A 130 -10.60 -1.28 -8.12
CA TYR A 130 -10.14 -1.10 -9.49
C TYR A 130 -10.05 -2.43 -10.25
N TRP A 131 -9.42 -3.47 -9.65
CA TRP A 131 -9.34 -4.80 -10.27
C TRP A 131 -10.71 -5.44 -10.49
N LYS A 132 -11.63 -5.30 -9.51
CA LYS A 132 -12.99 -5.86 -9.63
C LYS A 132 -13.76 -5.31 -10.84
N ILE A 133 -13.56 -4.03 -11.19
CA ILE A 133 -14.19 -3.41 -12.36
C ILE A 133 -13.51 -3.85 -13.65
N ASN A 134 -12.19 -4.01 -13.62
CA ASN A 134 -11.40 -4.29 -14.82
C ASN A 134 -11.32 -5.80 -15.18
N ASP A 135 -11.67 -6.70 -14.25
CA ASP A 135 -11.84 -8.14 -14.48
C ASP A 135 -13.24 -8.52 -15.01
N THR A 136 -14.19 -7.57 -15.03
CA THR A 136 -15.57 -7.81 -15.51
C THR A 136 -15.77 -7.62 -17.03
N PHE A 137 -14.69 -7.50 -17.81
CA PHE A 137 -14.75 -7.39 -19.27
C PHE A 137 -13.74 -8.31 -19.96
#